data_AF-A0A2N2UMH4-F1
#
_entry.id   AF-A0A2N2UMH4-F1
#
_cell.length_a   1.000
_cell.length_b   1.000
_cell.length_c   1.000
_cell.angle_alpha   90.00
_cell.angle_beta   90.00
_cell.angle_gamma   90.00
#
_symmetry.space_group_name_H-M   'P 1'
#
loop_
_entity.id
_entity.type
_entity.pdbx_description
1 polymer ?
#
loop_
_entity_poly.entity_id
_entity_poly.type
_entity_poly.pdbx_seq_one_letter_code
_entity_poly.pdbx_strand_id
1 'polypeptide(L)'
;MHHHSGLPANHLSGMLTTSAPAPFTSLVEAVRNEYVAYPPEFIFGYSNLAVSLLGAAIEHTAGTPFEQHLQQRLLAPLGMVHTRFESQPALKVYNRHEEIDALALRDLPSGGLVSNVDDMSRFMRWVFADGRAGGQQLLGADSLAEMWAGCCRASRSATRAPLPVTAAPCSTPTA
;
A
#
# COMPACT_ATOMS: atom_id res chain seq x y z
N MET A 1 1.39 6.90 5.07
CA MET A 1 0.88 6.07 3.97
C MET A 1 -0.22 5.17 4.51
N HIS A 2 -1.46 5.58 4.33
CA HIS A 2 -2.57 5.11 5.16
C HIS A 2 -3.88 5.06 4.38
N HIS A 3 -3.81 4.90 3.05
CA HIS A 3 -4.98 4.80 2.15
C HIS A 3 -5.89 6.04 2.16
N HIS A 4 -5.31 7.25 2.15
CA HIS A 4 -6.04 8.52 2.08
C HIS A 4 -5.61 9.40 0.88
N SER A 5 -4.99 8.80 -0.15
CA SER A 5 -4.56 9.53 -1.34
C SER A 5 -5.71 10.04 -2.22
N GLY A 6 -6.93 9.56 -1.97
CA GLY A 6 -8.09 9.81 -2.83
C GLY A 6 -8.11 8.98 -4.11
N LEU A 7 -7.07 8.17 -4.37
CA LEU A 7 -7.02 7.27 -5.53
C LEU A 7 -8.06 6.15 -5.43
N PRO A 8 -8.62 5.68 -6.56
CA PRO A 8 -9.50 4.53 -6.57
C PRO A 8 -8.78 3.27 -6.07
N ALA A 9 -9.57 2.24 -5.74
CA ALA A 9 -9.03 1.02 -5.15
C ALA A 9 -8.02 0.31 -6.09
N ASN A 10 -8.34 0.23 -7.38
CA ASN A 10 -7.58 -0.48 -8.39
C ASN A 10 -7.67 0.23 -9.75
N HIS A 11 -6.70 -0.01 -10.63
CA HIS A 11 -6.84 0.22 -12.07
C HIS A 11 -6.99 -1.14 -12.77
N LEU A 12 -8.24 -1.57 -13.00
CA LEU A 12 -8.55 -2.96 -13.35
C LEU A 12 -8.04 -3.38 -14.74
N SER A 13 -7.93 -2.44 -15.68
CA SER A 13 -7.46 -2.75 -17.04
C SER A 13 -6.04 -3.34 -17.00
N GLY A 14 -5.90 -4.58 -17.47
CA GLY A 14 -4.62 -5.31 -17.49
C GLY A 14 -4.05 -5.67 -16.11
N MET A 15 -4.84 -5.57 -15.04
CA MET A 15 -4.38 -5.90 -13.68
C MET A 15 -4.10 -7.41 -13.53
N LEU A 16 -5.03 -8.24 -14.02
CA LEU A 16 -4.93 -9.71 -14.03
C LEU A 16 -5.00 -10.19 -15.48
N THR A 17 -4.07 -11.03 -15.91
CA THR A 17 -4.00 -11.51 -17.29
C THR A 17 -3.60 -12.98 -17.36
N THR A 18 -3.84 -13.63 -18.50
CA THR A 18 -3.37 -15.00 -18.79
C THR A 18 -2.02 -15.02 -19.51
N SER A 19 -1.43 -13.86 -19.78
CA SER A 19 -0.17 -13.68 -20.49
C SER A 19 0.81 -12.86 -19.65
N ALA A 20 1.97 -12.50 -20.19
CA ALA A 20 2.88 -11.59 -19.48
C ALA A 20 2.19 -10.22 -19.26
N PRO A 21 2.05 -9.74 -18.01
CA PRO A 21 1.45 -8.44 -17.76
C PRO A 21 2.42 -7.33 -18.17
N ALA A 22 1.88 -6.15 -18.48
CA ALA A 22 2.69 -4.94 -18.56
C ALA A 22 3.40 -4.70 -17.19
N PRO A 23 4.53 -3.98 -17.13
CA PRO A 23 5.14 -3.64 -15.85
C PRO A 23 4.21 -2.71 -15.06
N PHE A 24 4.17 -2.82 -13.72
CA PHE A 24 3.34 -1.95 -12.88
C PHE A 24 3.72 -0.47 -13.02
N THR A 25 4.95 -0.15 -13.39
CA THR A 25 5.41 1.22 -13.65
C THR A 25 4.65 1.89 -14.79
N SER A 26 4.04 1.13 -15.72
CA SER A 26 3.15 1.66 -16.74
C SER A 26 1.91 2.36 -16.18
N LEU A 27 1.54 2.07 -14.92
CA LEU A 27 0.42 2.73 -14.25
C LEU A 27 0.61 4.24 -14.13
N VAL A 28 1.85 4.73 -14.01
CA VAL A 28 2.15 6.16 -13.87
C VAL A 28 1.63 6.93 -15.09
N GLU A 29 1.84 6.38 -16.29
CA GLU A 29 1.31 6.95 -17.53
C GLU A 29 -0.21 6.73 -17.63
N ALA A 30 -0.66 5.51 -17.31
CA ALA A 30 -2.07 5.11 -17.46
C ALA A 30 -3.03 5.97 -16.63
N VAL A 31 -2.59 6.49 -15.48
CA VAL A 31 -3.45 7.29 -14.57
C VAL A 31 -3.09 8.77 -14.53
N ARG A 32 -2.14 9.24 -15.37
CA ARG A 32 -1.64 10.62 -15.34
C ARG A 32 -2.75 11.68 -15.48
N ASN A 33 -3.73 11.40 -16.34
CA ASN A 33 -4.81 12.33 -16.67
C ASN A 33 -6.15 11.92 -16.04
N GLU A 34 -6.13 11.00 -15.08
CA GLU A 34 -7.32 10.54 -14.39
C GLU A 34 -7.64 11.42 -13.18
N TYR A 35 -8.91 11.43 -12.80
CA TYR A 35 -9.35 12.10 -11.57
C TYR A 35 -9.18 11.18 -10.36
N VAL A 36 -8.84 11.77 -9.21
CA VAL A 36 -8.98 11.10 -7.92
C VAL A 36 -10.46 10.89 -7.60
N ALA A 37 -10.79 9.78 -6.93
CA ALA A 37 -12.16 9.47 -6.52
C ALA A 37 -12.64 10.40 -5.39
N TYR A 38 -11.71 10.88 -4.55
CA TYR A 38 -11.96 11.81 -3.45
C TYR A 38 -10.79 12.78 -3.30
N PRO A 39 -10.98 13.95 -2.65
CA PRO A 39 -9.85 14.77 -2.24
C PRO A 39 -8.89 13.99 -1.32
N PRO A 40 -7.57 14.23 -1.38
CA PRO A 40 -6.63 13.65 -0.44
C PRO A 40 -7.00 13.97 1.02
N GLU A 41 -6.75 13.03 1.93
CA GLU A 41 -7.05 13.13 3.37
C GLU A 41 -8.55 13.30 3.71
N PHE A 42 -9.45 13.11 2.73
CA PHE A 42 -10.90 13.24 2.97
C PHE A 42 -11.52 12.02 3.64
N ILE A 43 -11.24 10.83 3.09
CA ILE A 43 -11.72 9.55 3.63
C ILE A 43 -10.64 8.49 3.51
N PHE A 44 -10.75 7.46 4.35
CA PHE A 44 -10.06 6.20 4.16
C PHE A 44 -10.65 5.45 2.96
N GLY A 45 -9.81 5.06 2.00
CA GLY A 45 -10.17 4.25 0.85
C GLY A 45 -9.03 3.30 0.47
N TYR A 46 -9.19 2.01 0.81
CA TYR A 46 -8.21 0.97 0.48
C TYR A 46 -7.85 1.02 -1.01
N SER A 47 -6.55 1.10 -1.31
CA SER A 47 -6.07 1.31 -2.67
C SER A 47 -4.77 0.55 -2.93
N ASN A 48 -4.88 -0.49 -3.75
CA ASN A 48 -3.75 -1.19 -4.34
C ASN A 48 -3.04 -0.29 -5.36
N LEU A 49 -3.80 0.52 -6.11
CA LEU A 49 -3.24 1.48 -7.06
C LEU A 49 -2.25 2.43 -6.38
N ALA A 50 -2.60 2.98 -5.22
CA ALA A 50 -1.72 3.88 -4.46
C ALA A 50 -0.41 3.18 -4.04
N VAL A 51 -0.49 1.92 -3.60
CA VAL A 51 0.68 1.13 -3.20
C VAL A 51 1.56 0.78 -4.42
N SER A 52 0.96 0.46 -5.56
CA SER A 52 1.70 0.20 -6.81
C SER A 52 2.41 1.44 -7.35
N LEU A 53 1.75 2.61 -7.29
CA LEU A 53 2.38 3.89 -7.66
C LEU A 53 3.53 4.25 -6.71
N LEU A 54 3.41 3.95 -5.42
CA LEU A 54 4.55 4.08 -4.50
C LEU A 54 5.69 3.16 -4.91
N GLY A 55 5.43 1.90 -5.26
CA GLY A 55 6.45 1.01 -5.77
C GLY A 55 7.17 1.60 -6.98
N ALA A 56 6.45 2.30 -7.86
CA ALA A 56 7.05 2.96 -9.02
C ALA A 56 7.93 4.15 -8.60
N ALA A 57 7.53 4.89 -7.56
CA ALA A 57 8.36 5.94 -6.97
C ALA A 57 9.63 5.36 -6.31
N ILE A 58 9.54 4.21 -5.64
CA ILE A 58 10.70 3.51 -5.06
C ILE A 58 11.66 3.08 -6.17
N GLU A 59 11.18 2.43 -7.22
CA GLU A 59 12.00 2.03 -8.37
C GLU A 59 12.69 3.23 -9.02
N HIS A 60 11.94 4.30 -9.28
CA HIS A 60 12.48 5.53 -9.87
C HIS A 60 13.58 6.16 -9.00
N THR A 61 13.37 6.24 -7.68
CA THR A 61 14.33 6.86 -6.76
C THR A 61 15.53 5.97 -6.46
N ALA A 62 15.35 4.65 -6.45
CA ALA A 62 16.42 3.68 -6.25
C ALA A 62 17.31 3.49 -7.48
N GLY A 63 16.77 3.71 -8.70
CA GLY A 63 17.47 3.44 -9.95
C GLY A 63 17.65 1.95 -10.26
N THR A 64 16.94 1.08 -9.53
CA THR A 64 16.92 -0.38 -9.75
C THR A 64 15.48 -0.88 -9.70
N PRO A 65 15.13 -1.97 -10.41
CA PRO A 65 13.80 -2.55 -10.36
C PRO A 65 13.30 -2.76 -8.92
N PHE A 66 12.03 -2.48 -8.65
CA PHE A 66 11.45 -2.52 -7.31
C PHE A 66 11.72 -3.85 -6.58
N GLU A 67 11.54 -4.96 -7.27
CA GLU A 67 11.72 -6.31 -6.75
C GLU A 67 13.18 -6.57 -6.38
N GLN A 68 14.10 -6.15 -7.25
CA GLN A 68 15.54 -6.23 -6.99
C GLN A 68 15.94 -5.35 -5.81
N HIS A 69 15.39 -4.14 -5.73
CA HIS A 69 15.65 -3.22 -4.64
C HIS A 69 15.24 -3.82 -3.30
N LEU A 70 14.01 -4.33 -3.18
CA LEU A 70 13.55 -4.95 -1.93
C LEU A 70 14.27 -6.26 -1.64
N GLN A 71 14.61 -7.05 -2.65
CA GLN A 71 15.42 -8.25 -2.46
C GLN A 71 16.76 -7.90 -1.79
N GLN A 72 17.45 -6.87 -2.28
CA GLN A 72 18.77 -6.48 -1.79
C GLN A 72 18.73 -5.74 -0.46
N ARG A 73 17.75 -4.86 -0.26
CA ARG A 73 17.72 -3.93 0.88
C ARG A 73 16.95 -4.45 2.09
N LEU A 74 16.04 -5.41 1.90
CA LEU A 74 15.18 -5.92 2.95
C LEU A 74 15.21 -7.45 3.05
N LEU A 75 14.84 -8.15 1.97
CA LEU A 75 14.59 -9.60 2.06
C LEU A 75 15.87 -10.41 2.30
N ALA A 76 16.94 -10.16 1.54
CA ALA A 76 18.21 -10.85 1.72
C ALA A 76 18.89 -10.55 3.06
N PRO A 77 18.97 -9.29 3.54
CA PRO A 77 19.48 -9.00 4.89
C PRO A 77 18.69 -9.66 6.03
N LEU A 78 17.39 -9.89 5.85
CA LEU A 78 16.55 -10.64 6.79
C LEU A 78 16.71 -12.16 6.67
N GLY A 79 17.45 -12.64 5.67
CA GLY A 79 17.58 -14.06 5.36
C GLY A 79 16.28 -14.69 4.86
N MET A 80 15.42 -13.91 4.21
CA MET A 80 14.16 -14.36 3.61
C MET A 80 14.40 -14.88 2.19
N VAL A 81 15.07 -16.03 2.09
CA VAL A 81 15.62 -16.55 0.82
C VAL A 81 14.59 -17.21 -0.09
N HIS A 82 13.38 -17.48 0.41
CA HIS A 82 12.26 -18.02 -0.37
C HIS A 82 11.21 -16.96 -0.70
N THR A 83 11.44 -15.71 -0.27
CA THR A 83 10.55 -14.58 -0.48
C THR A 83 10.99 -13.77 -1.68
N ARG A 84 10.05 -13.44 -2.57
CA ARG A 84 10.29 -12.64 -3.78
C ARG A 84 9.00 -12.06 -4.32
N PHE A 85 9.11 -11.00 -5.12
CA PHE A 85 7.99 -10.47 -5.88
C PHE A 85 7.92 -11.16 -7.24
N GLU A 86 6.77 -11.75 -7.56
CA GLU A 86 6.53 -12.44 -8.82
C GLU A 86 5.12 -12.17 -9.32
N SER A 87 5.02 -11.91 -10.63
CA SER A 87 3.72 -11.65 -11.27
C SER A 87 2.93 -12.94 -11.45
N GLN A 88 3.63 -14.04 -11.74
CA GLN A 88 3.03 -15.35 -11.93
C GLN A 88 3.94 -16.41 -11.30
N PRO A 89 3.85 -16.60 -9.97
CA PRO A 89 4.68 -17.59 -9.30
C PRO A 89 4.33 -19.01 -9.73
N ALA A 90 5.33 -19.87 -9.82
CA ALA A 90 5.17 -21.31 -10.08
C ALA A 90 4.64 -22.04 -8.83
N LEU A 91 3.43 -21.67 -8.39
CA LEU A 91 2.75 -22.19 -7.23
C LEU A 91 1.34 -22.64 -7.61
N LYS A 92 0.84 -23.64 -6.88
CA LYS A 92 -0.56 -24.03 -6.98
C LYS A 92 -1.44 -22.96 -6.37
N VAL A 93 -2.46 -22.55 -7.11
CA VAL A 93 -3.46 -21.59 -6.63
C VAL A 93 -4.78 -22.34 -6.43
N TYR A 94 -5.45 -22.05 -5.32
CA TYR A 94 -6.71 -22.68 -4.99
C TYR A 94 -7.80 -21.62 -4.80
N ASN A 95 -8.98 -21.87 -5.38
CA ASN A 95 -10.19 -21.12 -5.09
C ASN A 95 -11.27 -22.10 -4.64
N ARG A 96 -11.82 -21.88 -3.44
CA ARG A 96 -12.84 -22.77 -2.83
C ARG A 96 -12.46 -24.26 -2.85
N HIS A 97 -11.19 -24.57 -2.58
CA HIS A 97 -10.59 -25.92 -2.57
C HIS A 97 -10.37 -26.57 -3.94
N GLU A 98 -10.60 -25.84 -5.04
CA GLU A 98 -10.30 -26.30 -6.39
C GLU A 98 -8.98 -25.68 -6.87
N GLU A 99 -8.11 -26.49 -7.45
CA GLU A 99 -6.88 -26.00 -8.10
C GLU A 99 -7.28 -25.22 -9.36
N ILE A 100 -6.80 -23.98 -9.47
CA ILE A 100 -7.08 -23.09 -10.59
C ILE A 100 -5.77 -22.59 -11.20
N ASP A 101 -5.83 -22.19 -12.46
CA ASP A 101 -4.72 -21.52 -13.11
C ASP A 101 -4.45 -20.15 -12.45
N ALA A 102 -3.18 -19.90 -12.14
CA ALA A 102 -2.73 -18.63 -11.62
C ALA A 102 -2.78 -17.56 -12.73
N LEU A 103 -3.54 -16.49 -12.51
CA LEU A 103 -3.47 -15.30 -13.34
C LEU A 103 -2.22 -14.50 -13.00
N ALA A 104 -1.58 -13.94 -14.03
CA ALA A 104 -0.45 -13.05 -13.83
C ALA A 104 -0.95 -11.69 -13.32
N LEU A 105 -0.34 -11.21 -12.23
CA LEU A 105 -0.63 -9.93 -11.61
C LEU A 105 0.36 -8.86 -12.08
N ARG A 106 -0.16 -7.74 -12.59
CA ARG A 106 0.67 -6.55 -12.85
C ARG A 106 1.17 -5.92 -11.56
N ASP A 107 0.28 -5.70 -10.61
CA ASP A 107 0.44 -4.78 -9.46
C ASP A 107 1.31 -5.34 -8.32
N LEU A 108 2.57 -5.66 -8.66
CA LEU A 108 3.54 -6.33 -7.80
C LEU A 108 3.73 -5.69 -6.41
N PRO A 109 3.91 -4.37 -6.26
CA PRO A 109 4.11 -3.78 -4.94
C PRO A 109 2.94 -3.98 -3.98
N SER A 110 1.72 -4.13 -4.51
CA SER A 110 0.50 -4.26 -3.71
C SER A 110 0.08 -5.70 -3.42
N GLY A 111 0.50 -6.68 -4.24
CA GLY A 111 0.02 -8.06 -4.09
C GLY A 111 0.92 -9.16 -4.67
N GLY A 112 2.10 -8.82 -5.19
CA GLY A 112 3.00 -9.79 -5.84
C GLY A 112 3.98 -10.50 -4.90
N LEU A 113 3.93 -10.24 -3.60
CA LEU A 113 4.86 -10.86 -2.65
C LEU A 113 4.49 -12.33 -2.42
N VAL A 114 5.43 -13.20 -2.74
CA VAL A 114 5.34 -14.64 -2.52
C VAL A 114 6.33 -15.01 -1.43
N SER A 115 5.88 -15.73 -0.41
CA SER A 115 6.67 -16.07 0.78
C SER A 115 6.28 -17.44 1.33
N ASN A 116 7.03 -17.92 2.33
CA ASN A 116 6.66 -19.02 3.20
C ASN A 116 6.57 -18.59 4.68
N VAL A 117 6.19 -19.52 5.55
CA VAL A 117 6.03 -19.29 7.00
C VAL A 117 7.35 -18.95 7.67
N ASP A 118 8.44 -19.63 7.29
CA ASP A 118 9.76 -19.41 7.89
C ASP A 118 10.27 -17.99 7.63
N ASP A 119 10.17 -17.50 6.40
CA ASP A 119 10.58 -16.15 6.02
C ASP A 119 9.68 -15.08 6.66
N MET A 120 8.37 -15.30 6.71
CA MET A 120 7.46 -14.39 7.42
C MET A 120 7.76 -14.34 8.92
N SER A 121 8.17 -15.46 9.53
CA SER A 121 8.60 -15.45 10.93
C SER A 121 9.85 -14.60 11.16
N ARG A 122 10.79 -14.57 10.20
CA ARG A 122 11.98 -13.69 10.25
C ARG A 122 11.58 -12.22 10.16
N PHE A 123 10.65 -11.88 9.26
CA PHE A 123 10.11 -10.53 9.14
C PHE A 123 9.43 -10.09 10.45
N MET A 124 8.57 -10.94 11.04
CA MET A 124 7.92 -10.63 12.32
C MET A 124 8.94 -10.44 13.45
N ARG A 125 9.96 -11.28 13.54
CA ARG A 125 11.04 -11.13 14.53
C ARG A 125 11.80 -9.82 14.36
N TRP A 126 12.06 -9.41 13.13
CA TRP A 126 12.69 -8.12 12.83
C TRP A 126 11.85 -6.93 13.27
N VAL A 127 10.53 -6.98 13.03
CA VAL A 127 9.58 -5.98 13.52
C VAL A 127 9.58 -5.91 15.05
N PHE A 128 9.51 -7.05 15.74
CA PHE A 128 9.52 -7.09 17.22
C PHE A 128 10.88 -6.76 17.84
N ALA A 129 11.95 -6.78 17.04
CA ALA A 129 13.29 -6.41 17.47
C ALA A 129 13.64 -4.97 17.07
N ASP A 130 12.64 -4.10 16.93
CA ASP A 130 12.78 -2.67 16.59
C ASP A 130 13.66 -2.43 15.35
N GLY A 131 13.46 -3.26 14.32
CA GLY A 131 14.18 -3.14 13.06
C GLY A 131 15.57 -3.79 13.04
N ARG A 132 15.89 -4.64 14.02
CA ARG A 132 17.18 -5.36 14.12
C ARG A 132 17.08 -6.79 13.59
N ALA A 133 18.09 -7.22 12.86
CA ALA A 133 18.25 -8.60 12.40
C ALA A 133 19.73 -8.95 12.24
N GLY A 134 20.13 -10.17 12.62
CA GLY A 134 21.52 -10.64 12.44
C GLY A 134 22.58 -9.77 13.11
N GLY A 135 22.24 -9.06 14.21
CA GLY A 135 23.14 -8.12 14.87
C GLY A 135 23.23 -6.73 14.21
N GLN A 136 22.55 -6.51 13.09
CA GLN A 136 22.50 -5.23 12.35
C GLN A 136 21.18 -4.48 12.59
N GLN A 137 21.22 -3.16 12.49
CA GLN A 137 20.05 -2.29 12.46
C GLN A 137 19.68 -2.03 10.99
N LEU A 138 18.61 -2.65 10.49
CA LEU A 138 18.20 -2.50 9.08
C LEU A 138 17.26 -1.31 8.86
N LEU A 139 16.44 -0.98 9.85
CA LEU A 139 15.60 0.21 9.88
C LEU A 139 15.63 0.78 11.30
N GLY A 140 15.74 2.10 11.47
CA GLY A 140 15.79 2.71 12.80
C GLY A 140 14.52 2.46 13.61
N ALA A 141 14.67 2.29 14.93
CA ALA A 141 13.54 2.07 15.84
C ALA A 141 12.50 3.20 15.77
N ASP A 142 12.94 4.46 15.67
CA ASP A 142 12.05 5.62 15.53
C ASP A 142 11.26 5.57 14.21
N SER A 143 11.89 5.15 13.11
CA SER A 143 11.19 4.98 11.83
C SER A 143 10.15 3.89 11.89
N LEU A 144 10.46 2.77 12.57
CA LEU A 144 9.48 1.71 12.80
C LEU A 144 8.33 2.22 13.68
N ALA A 145 8.63 2.95 14.76
CA ALA A 145 7.62 3.58 15.62
C ALA A 145 6.70 4.53 14.86
N GLU A 146 7.23 5.33 13.93
CA GLU A 146 6.43 6.18 13.03
C GLU A 146 5.51 5.34 12.11
N MET A 147 5.91 4.14 11.68
CA MET A 147 5.01 3.25 10.91
C MET A 147 3.81 2.77 11.75
N TRP A 148 3.96 2.67 13.07
CA TRP A 148 2.90 2.31 14.01
C TRP A 148 2.10 3.51 14.51
N ALA A 149 2.56 4.73 14.25
CA ALA A 149 1.87 5.93 14.65
C ALA A 149 0.53 6.01 13.90
N GLY A 150 -0.56 6.11 14.67
CA GLY A 150 -1.89 6.30 14.08
C GLY A 150 -1.92 7.57 13.24
N CYS A 151 -2.48 7.48 12.03
CA CYS A 151 -2.56 8.64 11.13
C CYS A 151 -3.48 9.73 11.69
N CYS A 152 -4.47 9.35 12.50
CA CYS A 152 -5.27 10.29 13.28
C CYS A 152 -4.47 10.75 14.50
N ARG A 153 -3.50 11.65 14.29
CA ARG A 153 -3.14 12.58 15.35
C ARG A 153 -4.37 13.48 15.49
N ALA A 154 -5.30 13.13 16.38
CA ALA A 154 -6.40 14.00 16.76
C ALA A 154 -5.77 15.36 17.04
N SER A 155 -6.13 16.37 16.26
CA SER A 155 -5.58 17.70 16.42
C SER A 155 -5.89 18.15 17.85
N ARG A 156 -4.87 18.14 18.72
CA ARG A 156 -4.94 18.88 19.98
C ARG A 156 -4.76 20.36 19.67
N SER A 157 -5.60 20.91 18.80
CA SER A 157 -5.66 22.34 18.47
C SER A 157 -6.87 22.62 17.57
N ALA A 158 -8.07 22.36 18.09
CA ALA A 158 -9.24 23.12 17.71
C ALA A 158 -10.04 23.31 18.99
N THR A 159 -9.73 24.39 19.70
CA THR A 159 -10.66 25.00 20.66
C THR A 159 -12.00 25.05 19.94
N ARG A 160 -12.95 24.25 20.41
CA ARG A 160 -14.30 24.16 19.89
C ARG A 160 -14.97 25.52 20.11
N ALA A 161 -14.77 26.45 19.18
CA ALA A 161 -15.59 27.64 19.11
C ALA A 161 -17.02 27.17 18.80
N PRO A 162 -18.01 27.48 19.65
CA PRO A 162 -19.39 27.12 19.35
C PRO A 162 -19.81 27.84 18.07
N LEU A 163 -20.34 27.10 17.11
CA LEU A 163 -21.00 27.64 15.93
C LEU A 163 -22.09 28.64 16.39
N PRO A 164 -22.15 29.87 15.85
CA PRO A 164 -23.23 30.78 16.17
C PRO A 164 -24.53 30.21 15.59
N VAL A 165 -25.45 29.81 16.46
CA VAL A 165 -26.83 29.53 16.10
C VAL A 165 -27.52 30.88 15.89
N THR A 166 -27.50 31.38 14.66
CA THR A 166 -28.40 32.46 14.26
C THR A 166 -29.78 31.86 14.04
N ALA A 167 -30.66 32.03 15.02
CA ALA A 167 -32.09 31.75 14.85
C ALA A 167 -32.66 32.72 13.80
N ALA A 168 -33.07 32.18 12.65
CA ALA A 168 -33.90 32.92 11.70
C ALA A 168 -35.30 33.10 12.31
N PRO A 169 -35.90 34.31 12.29
CA PRO A 169 -37.26 34.49 12.79
C PRO A 169 -38.28 33.86 11.82
N CYS A 170 -39.15 33.03 12.37
CA CYS A 170 -40.30 32.44 11.69
C CYS A 170 -41.28 33.56 11.30
N SER A 171 -41.44 33.85 10.01
CA SER A 171 -42.53 34.67 9.50
C SER A 171 -43.79 33.82 9.35
N THR A 172 -44.84 34.14 10.11
CA THR A 172 -46.19 33.57 9.95
C THR A 172 -46.86 34.07 8.67
N PRO A 173 -47.57 33.23 7.90
CA PRO A 173 -48.36 33.68 6.76
C PRO A 173 -49.64 34.35 7.25
N THR A 174 -49.95 35.53 6.72
CA THR A 174 -51.28 36.16 6.87
C THR A 174 -52.18 35.67 5.72
N ALA A 175 -53.44 35.43 6.06
CA ALA A 175 -54.50 34.89 5.21
C ALA A 175 -54.84 35.78 4.01
#